data_AF-A0A7K9FCQ1-F1
#
_entry.id   AF-A0A7K9FCQ1-F1
#
_cell.length_a   1.000
_cell.length_b   1.000
_cell.length_c   1.000
_cell.angle_alpha   90.00
_cell.angle_beta   90.00
_cell.angle_gamma   90.00
#
_symmetry.space_group_name_H-M   'P 1'
#
loop_
_entity.id
_entity.type
_entity.pdbx_description
1 polymer ?
#
loop_
_entity_poly.entity_id
_entity_poly.type
_entity_poly.pdbx_seq_one_letter_code
_entity_poly.pdbx_strand_id
1 'polypeptide(L)'
;WQTGLMDCCTDCSVCCCGMFCFPCLACQVAGDMNECCLCGTSVAMRTLYRTRYHIPGSICSDCCVTTWCLVCSVCQIKRDINRRRELGIF
;
A
#
# COMPACT_ATOMS: atom_id res chain seq x y z
N TRP A 1 5.34 -2.88 -8.71
CA TRP A 1 5.88 -2.64 -7.37
C TRP A 1 7.35 -2.37 -7.53
N GLN A 2 7.85 -1.31 -6.89
CA GLN A 2 9.27 -0.96 -6.86
C GLN A 2 9.97 -1.58 -5.64
N THR A 3 9.24 -1.92 -4.58
CA THR A 3 9.75 -2.58 -3.35
C THR A 3 9.06 -3.92 -3.10
N GLY A 4 9.75 -4.80 -2.36
CA GLY A 4 9.19 -6.07 -1.88
C GLY A 4 8.17 -5.88 -0.75
N LEU A 5 7.36 -6.92 -0.50
CA LEU A 5 6.32 -6.93 0.53
C LEU A 5 6.86 -6.78 1.95
N MET A 6 7.94 -7.51 2.27
CA MET A 6 8.61 -7.50 3.58
C MET A 6 9.83 -6.59 3.62
N ASP A 7 9.90 -5.61 2.72
CA ASP A 7 11.00 -4.65 2.65
C ASP A 7 10.86 -3.55 3.74
N CYS A 8 10.51 -3.96 4.95
CA CYS A 8 10.13 -3.12 6.09
C CYS A 8 11.28 -2.22 6.59
N CYS A 9 12.52 -2.60 6.32
CA CYS A 9 13.72 -1.86 6.72
C CYS A 9 14.07 -0.69 5.79
N THR A 10 13.47 -0.63 4.59
CA THR A 10 13.76 0.43 3.61
C THR A 10 13.05 1.75 3.95
N ASP A 11 11.89 1.67 4.62
CA ASP A 11 11.19 2.83 5.19
C ASP A 11 10.70 2.51 6.60
N CYS A 12 11.62 2.58 7.57
CA CYS A 12 11.32 2.32 8.98
C CYS A 12 10.20 3.23 9.53
N SER A 13 10.07 4.46 9.03
CA SER A 13 8.99 5.38 9.44
C SER A 13 7.60 4.84 9.05
N VAL A 14 7.44 4.33 7.83
CA VAL A 14 6.19 3.72 7.34
C VAL A 14 5.91 2.42 8.08
N CYS A 15 6.93 1.60 8.34
CA CYS A 15 6.79 0.37 9.11
C CYS A 15 6.38 0.65 10.57
N CYS A 16 6.99 1.65 11.22
CA CYS A 16 6.62 2.09 12.55
C CYS A 16 5.20 2.67 12.57
N CYS A 17 4.80 3.50 11.60
CA CYS A 17 3.41 3.95 11.50
C CYS A 17 2.43 2.79 11.28
N GLY A 18 2.79 1.79 10.48
CA GLY A 18 1.96 0.59 10.29
C GLY A 18 1.82 -0.26 11.57
N MET A 19 2.86 -0.30 12.42
CA MET A 19 2.86 -1.07 13.66
C MET A 19 2.24 -0.32 14.85
N PHE A 20 2.36 1.01 14.92
CA PHE A 20 1.87 1.84 16.02
C PHE A 20 0.55 2.58 15.74
N CYS A 21 0.25 2.95 14.49
CA CYS A 21 -1.06 3.50 14.08
C CYS A 21 -1.49 3.02 12.69
N PHE A 22 -1.85 1.73 12.60
CA PHE A 22 -2.36 1.15 11.36
C PHE A 22 -3.57 1.89 10.72
N PRO A 23 -4.57 2.36 11.50
CA PRO A 23 -5.69 3.11 10.92
C PRO A 23 -5.26 4.43 10.27
N CYS A 24 -4.31 5.14 10.88
CA CYS A 24 -3.75 6.37 10.32
C CYS A 24 -3.09 6.10 8.96
N LEU A 25 -2.30 5.01 8.87
CA LEU A 25 -1.61 4.64 7.64
C LEU A 25 -2.60 4.26 6.53
N ALA A 26 -3.62 3.47 6.85
CA ALA A 26 -4.68 3.12 5.91
C ALA A 26 -5.42 4.37 5.39
N CYS A 27 -5.73 5.30 6.28
CA CYS A 27 -6.32 6.59 5.94
C CYS A 27 -5.45 7.44 5.02
N GLN A 28 -4.14 7.48 5.26
CA GLN A 28 -3.21 8.19 4.39
C GLN A 28 -3.17 7.57 2.99
N VAL A 29 -3.09 6.24 2.89
CA VAL A 29 -3.10 5.54 1.60
C VAL A 29 -4.40 5.79 0.85
N ALA A 30 -5.54 5.73 1.54
CA ALA A 30 -6.83 6.04 0.94
C ALA A 30 -6.90 7.50 0.46
N GLY A 31 -6.47 8.45 1.30
CA GLY A 31 -6.44 9.87 0.96
C GLY A 31 -5.51 10.19 -0.22
N ASP A 32 -4.33 9.56 -0.29
CA ASP A 32 -3.41 9.69 -1.43
C ASP A 32 -4.03 9.19 -2.75
N MET A 33 -5.00 8.28 -2.67
CA MET A 33 -5.73 7.73 -3.81
C MET A 33 -7.11 8.38 -4.00
N ASN A 34 -7.42 9.42 -3.22
CA ASN A 34 -8.70 10.14 -3.21
C ASN A 34 -9.92 9.24 -2.89
N GLU A 35 -9.72 8.28 -1.97
CA GLU A 35 -10.71 7.32 -1.50
C GLU A 35 -11.00 7.50 0.00
N CYS A 36 -12.09 6.90 0.49
CA CYS A 36 -12.48 6.98 1.90
C CYS A 36 -11.47 6.23 2.81
N CYS A 37 -11.17 6.80 3.99
CA CYS A 37 -10.29 6.23 5.03
C CYS A 37 -10.48 4.71 5.26
N LEU A 38 -11.74 4.27 5.31
CA LEU A 38 -12.14 2.89 5.60
C LEU A 38 -11.74 1.92 4.48
N CYS A 39 -11.53 2.42 3.26
CA CYS A 39 -11.19 1.61 2.10
C CYS A 39 -9.71 1.26 2.05
N GLY A 40 -8.83 2.00 2.75
CA GLY A 40 -7.36 1.91 2.63
C GLY A 40 -6.75 0.52 2.85
N THR A 41 -7.43 -0.37 3.57
CA THR A 41 -7.00 -1.74 3.88
C THR A 41 -7.61 -2.80 2.95
N SER A 42 -8.52 -2.42 2.06
CA SER A 42 -9.27 -3.36 1.24
C SER A 42 -8.43 -3.97 0.11
N VAL A 43 -8.80 -5.18 -0.30
CA VAL A 43 -8.27 -5.82 -1.53
C VAL A 43 -8.53 -4.93 -2.75
N ALA A 44 -9.62 -4.15 -2.73
CA ALA A 44 -9.96 -3.22 -3.79
C ALA A 44 -8.89 -2.14 -3.96
N MET A 45 -8.35 -1.56 -2.88
CA MET A 45 -7.28 -0.56 -2.97
C MET A 45 -6.02 -1.12 -3.61
N ARG A 46 -5.62 -2.33 -3.19
CA ARG A 46 -4.44 -2.99 -3.77
C ARG A 46 -4.65 -3.30 -5.25
N THR A 47 -5.82 -3.82 -5.60
CA THR A 47 -6.18 -4.12 -6.98
C THR A 47 -6.17 -2.85 -7.81
N LEU A 48 -6.88 -1.80 -7.38
CA LEU A 48 -7.00 -0.50 -8.06
C LEU A 48 -5.62 0.13 -8.28
N TYR A 49 -4.75 0.11 -7.26
CA TYR A 49 -3.38 0.62 -7.39
C TYR A 49 -2.60 -0.12 -8.49
N ARG A 50 -2.73 -1.45 -8.54
CA ARG A 50 -2.04 -2.27 -9.53
C ARG A 50 -2.57 -2.06 -10.94
N THR A 51 -3.88 -1.93 -11.12
CA THR A 51 -4.47 -1.61 -12.42
C THR A 51 -4.04 -0.23 -12.90
N ARG A 52 -4.02 0.77 -12.00
CA ARG A 52 -3.62 2.16 -12.33
C ARG A 52 -2.19 2.26 -12.85
N TYR A 53 -1.26 1.51 -12.26
CA TYR A 53 0.16 1.54 -12.66
C TYR A 53 0.61 0.29 -13.43
N HIS A 54 -0.33 -0.46 -14.01
CA HIS A 54 -0.09 -1.65 -14.83
C HIS A 54 0.89 -2.68 -14.20
N ILE A 55 0.75 -2.94 -12.90
CA ILE A 55 1.62 -3.87 -12.17
C ILE A 55 1.13 -5.32 -12.36
N PRO A 56 1.95 -6.28 -12.85
CA PRO A 56 1.51 -7.64 -13.20
C PRO A 56 1.21 -8.52 -11.99
N GLY A 57 0.00 -9.10 -11.92
CA GLY A 57 -0.46 -9.96 -10.82
C GLY A 57 -1.96 -10.27 -10.93
N SER A 58 -2.52 -10.91 -9.90
CA SER A 58 -3.92 -11.37 -9.89
C SER A 58 -4.67 -10.95 -8.63
N ILE A 59 -5.99 -10.81 -8.75
CA ILE A 59 -6.88 -10.51 -7.62
C ILE A 59 -6.74 -11.58 -6.52
N CYS A 60 -6.56 -12.85 -6.91
CA CYS A 60 -6.33 -13.93 -5.95
C CYS A 60 -5.04 -13.71 -5.14
N SER A 61 -3.94 -13.32 -5.80
CA SER A 61 -2.70 -12.97 -5.11
C SER A 61 -2.88 -11.76 -4.20
N ASP A 62 -3.64 -10.75 -4.62
CA ASP A 62 -3.88 -9.54 -3.82
C ASP A 62 -4.77 -9.83 -2.61
N CYS A 63 -5.75 -10.71 -2.75
CA CYS A 63 -6.56 -11.23 -1.66
C CYS A 63 -5.67 -11.97 -0.65
N CYS A 64 -4.86 -12.93 -1.10
CA CYS A 64 -3.92 -13.64 -0.23
C CYS A 64 -2.97 -12.68 0.49
N VAL A 65 -2.37 -11.73 -0.21
CA VAL A 65 -1.46 -10.76 0.43
C VAL A 65 -2.18 -9.91 1.49
N THR A 66 -3.41 -9.48 1.21
CA THR A 66 -4.21 -8.67 2.12
C THR A 66 -4.68 -9.47 3.34
N THR A 67 -5.02 -10.75 3.18
CA THR A 67 -5.43 -11.63 4.29
C THR A 67 -4.26 -12.04 5.18
N TRP A 68 -3.11 -12.36 4.59
CA TRP A 68 -1.98 -12.96 5.31
C TRP A 68 -0.93 -11.93 5.80
N CYS A 69 -0.83 -10.75 5.17
CA CYS A 69 0.14 -9.70 5.54
C CYS A 69 -0.45 -8.30 5.30
N LEU A 70 -1.61 -8.01 5.91
CA LEU A 70 -2.35 -6.77 5.68
C LEU A 70 -1.49 -5.51 5.88
N VAL A 71 -0.76 -5.45 7.00
CA VAL A 71 0.08 -4.29 7.35
C VAL A 71 1.18 -4.09 6.29
N CYS A 72 1.86 -5.17 5.91
CA CYS A 72 2.91 -5.19 4.91
C CYS A 72 2.37 -4.73 3.54
N SER A 73 1.16 -5.18 3.19
CA SER A 73 0.47 -4.80 1.96
C SER A 73 0.23 -3.29 1.88
N VAL A 74 -0.31 -2.69 2.94
CA VAL A 74 -0.58 -1.25 3.01
C VAL A 74 0.72 -0.44 3.08
N CYS A 75 1.71 -0.90 3.84
CA CYS A 75 3.05 -0.30 3.86
C CYS A 75 3.71 -0.34 2.47
N GLN A 76 3.57 -1.44 1.72
CA GLN A 76 4.08 -1.54 0.35
C GLN A 76 3.42 -0.50 -0.56
N ILE A 77 2.10 -0.32 -0.48
CA ILE A 77 1.38 0.72 -1.23
C ILE A 77 1.92 2.11 -0.87
N LYS A 78 1.99 2.46 0.43
CA LYS A 78 2.46 3.77 0.87
C LYS A 78 3.88 4.10 0.40
N ARG A 79 4.78 3.13 0.43
CA ARG A 79 6.17 3.30 -0.04
C ARG A 79 6.24 3.51 -1.55
N ASP A 80 5.45 2.75 -2.32
CA ASP A 80 5.38 2.91 -3.78
C ASP A 80 4.76 4.27 -4.15
N ILE A 81 3.75 4.75 -3.40
CA ILE A 81 3.20 6.11 -3.51
C ILE A 81 4.29 7.16 -3.27
N ASN A 82 5.02 7.07 -2.15
CA ASN A 82 6.06 8.05 -1.81
C ASN A 82 7.16 8.12 -2.89
N ARG A 83 7.68 6.97 -3.35
CA ARG A 83 8.68 6.94 -4.44
C ARG A 83 8.15 7.52 -5.74
N ARG A 84 6.89 7.25 -6.10
CA ARG A 84 6.28 7.84 -7.30
C ARG A 84 6.09 9.35 -7.18
N ARG A 85 5.79 9.86 -5.98
CA ARG A 85 5.69 11.30 -5.71
C ARG A 85 7.05 11.98 -5.85
N GLU A 86 8.11 11.37 -5.36
CA GLU A 86 9.50 11.86 -5.55
C GLU A 86 9.90 11.92 -7.02
N LEU A 87 9.43 10.97 -7.82
CA LEU A 87 9.65 10.92 -9.27
C LEU A 87 8.70 11.84 -10.07
N GLY A 88 7.69 12.46 -9.43
CA GLY A 88 6.70 13.31 -10.10
C GLY A 88 5.71 12.57 -11.00
N ILE A 89 5.52 11.27 -10.80
CA ILE A 89 4.67 10.39 -11.65
C ILE A 89 3.42 9.87 -10.93
N PHE A 90 3.14 10.35 -9.72
CA PHE A 90 2.05 9.86 -8.88
C PHE A 90 0.70 10.50 -9.25
#